data_AF-A0A257NXJ5-F1
#
_entry.id   AF-A0A257NXJ5-F1
#
_cell.length_a   1.000
_cell.length_b   1.000
_cell.length_c   1.000
_cell.angle_alpha   90.00
_cell.angle_beta   90.00
_cell.angle_gamma   90.00
#
_symmetry.space_group_name_H-M   'P 1'
#
loop_
_entity.id
_entity.type
_entity.pdbx_description
1 polymer ?
#
loop_
_entity_poly.entity_id
_entity_poly.type
_entity_poly.pdbx_seq_one_letter_code
_entity_poly.pdbx_strand_id
1 'polypeptide(L)'
;MNGFSYVLRGLALMWRPGIRRFTLIPLAINITLFGLGTWGAVHYAHQWLDGLLPRWLDWLSGLILPLLFVSLMLVAYFSFTMIANFIAAPFNALLAQKLEMQLTGLPTPEDTTPLWQLAHKTLAAEWRKLTYSILWAMPLVIVSLVPVVNWPHRFYGSRFRLG
;
A
#
# COMPACT_ATOMS: atom_id res chain seq x y z
N MET A 1 -14.81 -1.11 27.10
CA MET A 1 -13.34 -0.93 26.90
C MET A 1 -13.16 -0.12 25.62
N ASN A 2 -12.66 1.12 25.72
CA ASN A 2 -12.71 2.08 24.60
C ASN A 2 -11.59 1.81 23.58
N GLY A 3 -11.95 1.33 22.40
CA GLY A 3 -11.05 1.09 21.26
C GLY A 3 -10.21 2.32 20.86
N PHE A 4 -10.73 3.52 21.11
CA PHE A 4 -10.00 4.78 20.88
C PHE A 4 -8.71 4.92 21.71
N SER A 5 -8.67 4.35 22.93
CA SER A 5 -7.46 4.38 23.77
C SER A 5 -6.34 3.49 23.23
N TYR A 6 -6.68 2.45 22.45
CA TYR A 6 -5.68 1.60 21.80
C TYR A 6 -5.03 2.29 20.61
N VAL A 7 -5.80 3.07 19.83
CA VAL A 7 -5.28 3.90 18.74
C VAL A 7 -4.31 4.96 19.28
N LEU A 8 -4.69 5.67 20.35
CA LEU A 8 -3.82 6.64 21.03
C LEU A 8 -2.56 6.01 21.63
N ARG A 9 -2.66 4.82 22.22
CA ARG A 9 -1.49 4.07 22.72
C ARG A 9 -0.56 3.62 21.59
N GLY A 10 -1.10 3.21 20.44
CA GLY A 10 -0.32 2.88 19.24
C GLY A 10 0.45 4.08 18.70
N LEU A 11 -0.21 5.24 18.64
CA LEU A 11 0.42 6.53 18.30
C LEU A 11 1.56 6.89 19.26
N ALA A 12 1.34 6.76 20.57
CA ALA A 12 2.38 7.00 21.57
C ALA A 12 3.55 6.00 21.48
N LEU A 13 3.31 4.77 21.01
CA LEU A 13 4.34 3.75 20.83
C LEU A 13 5.31 4.09 19.71
N MET A 14 4.82 4.66 18.60
CA MET A 14 5.64 5.13 17.47
C MET A 14 6.66 6.20 17.88
N TRP A 15 6.36 6.97 18.93
CA TRP A 15 7.22 8.03 19.46
C TRP A 15 8.29 7.55 20.45
N ARG A 16 8.34 6.27 20.80
CA ARG A 16 9.34 5.74 21.74
C ARG A 16 10.77 5.74 21.13
N PRO A 17 11.81 6.15 21.89
CA PRO A 17 13.19 6.05 21.44
C PRO A 17 13.54 4.58 21.19
N GLY A 18 13.97 4.26 19.97
CA GLY A 18 14.24 2.88 19.50
C GLY A 18 13.39 2.49 18.30
N ILE A 19 12.08 2.75 18.34
CA ILE A 19 11.13 2.44 17.25
C ILE A 19 10.97 3.63 16.30
N ARG A 20 11.07 4.87 16.82
CA ARG A 20 10.87 6.11 16.05
C ARG A 20 11.65 6.17 14.74
N ARG A 21 12.89 5.66 14.69
CA ARG A 21 13.71 5.68 13.46
C ARG A 21 13.13 4.78 12.37
N PHE A 22 12.56 3.63 12.73
CA PHE A 22 11.98 2.69 11.79
C PHE A 22 10.65 3.18 11.21
N THR A 23 9.97 4.09 11.90
CA THR A 23 8.74 4.74 11.42
C THR A 23 9.01 6.07 10.71
N LEU A 24 9.88 6.91 11.27
CA LEU A 24 10.13 8.26 10.76
C LEU A 24 11.03 8.28 9.53
N ILE A 25 11.99 7.36 9.37
CA ILE A 25 12.86 7.34 8.19
C ILE A 25 12.06 7.05 6.91
N PRO A 26 11.23 5.99 6.82
CA PRO A 26 10.39 5.75 5.64
C PRO A 26 9.40 6.89 5.37
N LEU A 27 8.85 7.48 6.42
CA LEU A 27 7.95 8.63 6.30
C LEU A 27 8.67 9.85 5.74
N ALA A 28 9.85 10.18 6.25
CA ALA A 28 10.65 11.31 5.80
C ALA A 28 11.11 11.14 4.34
N ILE A 29 11.54 9.93 3.96
CA ILE A 29 11.90 9.60 2.58
C ILE A 29 10.69 9.83 1.66
N ASN A 30 9.50 9.34 2.02
CA ASN A 30 8.28 9.53 1.21
C ASN A 30 7.87 11.00 1.13
N ILE A 31 7.86 11.74 2.25
CA ILE A 31 7.54 13.18 2.24
C ILE A 31 8.50 13.95 1.34
N THR A 32 9.79 13.61 1.38
CA THR A 32 10.82 14.27 0.56
C THR A 32 10.66 13.92 -0.92
N LEU A 33 10.56 12.63 -1.26
CA LEU A 33 10.35 12.16 -2.64
C LEU A 33 9.07 12.74 -3.23
N PHE A 34 8.00 12.78 -2.45
CA PHE A 34 6.72 13.29 -2.89
C PHE A 34 6.74 14.82 -2.98
N GLY A 35 7.23 15.53 -1.96
CA GLY A 35 7.31 16.99 -1.99
C GLY A 35 8.14 17.49 -3.17
N LEU A 36 9.33 16.94 -3.37
CA LEU A 36 10.20 17.29 -4.49
C LEU A 36 9.67 16.77 -5.82
N GLY A 37 9.15 15.54 -5.84
CA GLY A 37 8.60 14.91 -7.04
C GLY A 37 7.36 15.61 -7.55
N THR A 38 6.41 15.98 -6.67
CA THR A 38 5.21 16.76 -7.02
C THR A 38 5.55 18.17 -7.42
N TRP A 39 6.44 18.85 -6.70
CA TRP A 39 6.91 20.17 -7.11
C TRP A 39 7.52 20.13 -8.51
N GLY A 40 8.43 19.20 -8.76
CA GLY A 40 9.08 19.02 -10.06
C GLY A 40 8.09 18.61 -11.14
N ALA A 41 7.24 17.62 -10.87
CA ALA A 41 6.25 17.13 -11.81
C ALA A 41 5.28 18.23 -12.24
N VAL A 42 4.77 19.04 -11.31
CA VAL A 42 3.91 20.18 -11.64
C VAL A 42 4.68 21.24 -12.42
N HIS A 43 5.89 21.62 -11.96
CA HIS A 43 6.71 22.64 -12.60
C HIS A 43 7.03 22.29 -14.07
N TYR A 44 7.53 21.08 -14.31
CA TYR A 44 7.88 20.64 -15.66
C TYR A 44 6.64 20.31 -16.50
N ALA A 45 5.57 19.75 -15.90
CA ALA A 45 4.34 19.51 -16.63
C ALA A 45 3.74 20.80 -17.18
N HIS A 46 3.70 21.89 -16.41
CA HIS A 46 3.26 23.19 -16.92
C HIS A 46 4.10 23.65 -18.12
N GLN A 47 5.43 23.66 -17.99
CA GLN A 47 6.33 24.08 -19.07
C GLN A 47 6.17 23.25 -20.35
N TRP A 48 5.97 21.94 -20.20
CA TRP A 48 5.81 21.03 -21.34
C TRP A 48 4.43 21.18 -21.98
N LEU A 49 3.38 21.29 -21.18
CA LEU A 49 2.01 21.44 -21.66
C LEU A 49 1.82 22.76 -22.42
N ASP A 50 2.40 23.87 -21.93
CA ASP A 50 2.33 25.19 -22.59
C ASP A 50 2.97 25.17 -24.00
N GLY A 51 4.02 24.35 -24.20
CA GLY A 51 4.72 24.20 -25.48
C GLY A 51 4.09 23.17 -26.43
N LEU A 52 3.33 22.20 -25.91
CA LEU A 52 2.76 21.09 -26.68
C LEU A 52 1.29 21.29 -27.05
N LEU A 53 0.51 21.99 -26.22
CA LEU A 53 -0.93 22.14 -26.43
C LEU A 53 -1.25 23.43 -27.20
N PRO A 54 -1.95 23.34 -28.34
CA PRO A 54 -2.51 24.52 -28.98
C PRO A 54 -3.58 25.17 -28.09
N ARG A 55 -3.81 26.49 -28.24
CA ARG A 55 -4.76 27.27 -27.42
C ARG A 55 -6.15 26.65 -27.24
N TRP A 56 -6.68 25.93 -28.23
CA TRP A 56 -8.01 25.31 -28.14
C TRP A 56 -8.04 24.06 -27.25
N LEU A 57 -6.88 23.46 -26.96
CA LEU A 57 -6.69 22.31 -26.08
C LEU A 57 -6.26 22.72 -24.67
N ASP A 58 -6.03 24.00 -24.40
CA ASP A 58 -5.47 24.48 -23.14
C ASP A 58 -6.32 24.10 -21.92
N TRP A 59 -7.64 23.95 -22.09
CA TRP A 59 -8.54 23.43 -21.05
C TRP A 59 -8.15 22.03 -20.53
N LEU A 60 -7.45 21.23 -21.33
CA LEU A 60 -6.99 19.89 -20.97
C LEU A 60 -5.86 19.95 -19.93
N SER A 61 -5.04 21.00 -19.92
CA SER A 61 -3.96 21.17 -18.94
C SER A 61 -4.52 21.21 -17.51
N GLY A 62 -5.64 21.91 -17.32
CA GLY A 62 -6.39 21.99 -16.06
C GLY A 62 -6.93 20.64 -15.58
N LEU A 63 -7.05 19.63 -16.46
CA LEU A 63 -7.50 18.28 -16.12
C LEU A 63 -6.31 17.32 -15.91
N ILE A 64 -5.24 17.47 -16.69
CA ILE A 64 -4.00 16.67 -16.59
C ILE A 64 -3.29 16.93 -15.25
N LEU A 65 -3.19 18.19 -14.81
CA LEU A 65 -2.44 18.55 -13.61
C LEU A 65 -3.02 17.95 -12.32
N PRO A 66 -4.34 18.03 -12.04
CA PRO A 66 -4.95 17.32 -10.93
C PRO A 66 -4.77 15.80 -11.01
N LEU A 67 -4.89 15.22 -12.21
CA LEU A 67 -4.71 13.79 -12.41
C LEU A 67 -3.28 13.36 -12.07
N LEU A 68 -2.28 14.15 -12.49
CA LEU A 68 -0.87 13.93 -12.15
C LEU A 68 -0.66 14.02 -10.64
N PHE A 69 -1.24 15.02 -9.97
CA PHE A 69 -1.16 15.17 -8.53
C PHE A 69 -1.76 13.96 -7.77
N VAL A 70 -2.97 13.52 -8.16
CA VAL A 70 -3.62 12.34 -7.57
C VAL A 70 -2.82 11.07 -7.85
N SER A 71 -2.28 10.91 -9.06
CA SER A 71 -1.43 9.76 -9.41
C SER A 71 -0.19 9.70 -8.50
N LEU A 72 0.50 10.82 -8.31
CA LEU A 72 1.64 10.89 -7.39
C LEU A 72 1.21 10.55 -5.95
N MET A 73 0.06 11.04 -5.48
CA MET A 73 -0.45 10.74 -4.14
C MET A 73 -0.69 9.25 -3.96
N LEU A 74 -1.27 8.60 -4.97
CA LEU A 74 -1.47 7.15 -4.98
C LEU A 74 -0.15 6.40 -4.93
N VAL A 75 0.81 6.77 -5.78
CA VAL A 75 2.15 6.17 -5.78
C VAL A 75 2.80 6.30 -4.39
N ALA A 76 2.75 7.49 -3.78
CA ALA A 76 3.29 7.70 -2.43
C ALA A 76 2.58 6.83 -1.38
N TYR A 77 1.25 6.76 -1.40
CA TYR A 77 0.47 5.93 -0.49
C TYR A 77 0.85 4.44 -0.62
N PHE A 78 0.91 3.93 -1.86
CA PHE A 78 1.26 2.53 -2.11
C PHE A 78 2.72 2.23 -1.79
N SER A 79 3.65 3.11 -2.14
CA SER A 79 5.07 2.96 -1.79
C SER A 79 5.28 2.97 -0.29
N PHE A 80 4.65 3.89 0.45
CA PHE A 80 4.71 3.91 1.91
C PHE A 80 4.14 2.63 2.52
N THR A 81 2.95 2.21 2.08
CA THR A 81 2.30 0.99 2.56
C THR A 81 3.16 -0.24 2.30
N MET A 82 3.72 -0.35 1.09
CA MET A 82 4.61 -1.44 0.72
C MET A 82 5.87 -1.45 1.58
N ILE A 83 6.58 -0.33 1.72
CA ILE A 83 7.80 -0.23 2.53
C ILE A 83 7.50 -0.51 4.01
N ALA A 84 6.41 0.05 4.55
CA ALA A 84 6.01 -0.16 5.93
C ALA A 84 5.71 -1.64 6.21
N ASN A 85 4.95 -2.30 5.32
CA ASN A 85 4.66 -3.72 5.43
C ASN A 85 5.92 -4.58 5.30
N PHE A 86 6.82 -4.22 4.39
CA PHE A 86 8.10 -4.91 4.20
C PHE A 86 8.96 -4.83 5.47
N ILE A 87 9.08 -3.64 6.07
CA ILE A 87 9.82 -3.44 7.33
C ILE A 87 9.12 -4.14 8.51
N ALA A 88 7.79 -4.14 8.56
CA ALA A 88 7.02 -4.74 9.65
C ALA A 88 6.99 -6.27 9.60
N ALA A 89 7.09 -6.89 8.42
CA ALA A 89 7.05 -8.34 8.22
C ALA A 89 7.94 -9.16 9.18
N PRO A 90 9.25 -8.86 9.35
CA PRO A 90 10.09 -9.59 10.30
C PRO A 90 9.64 -9.44 11.76
N PHE A 91 9.18 -8.25 12.16
CA PHE A 91 8.68 -8.03 13.52
C PHE A 91 7.36 -8.78 13.77
N ASN A 92 6.48 -8.78 12.78
CA ASN A 92 5.21 -9.50 12.84
C ASN A 92 5.44 -11.02 12.97
N ALA A 93 6.43 -11.56 12.26
CA ALA A 93 6.79 -12.97 12.37
C ALA A 93 7.36 -13.33 13.76
N LEU A 94 8.28 -12.52 14.30
CA LEU A 94 8.82 -12.71 15.65
C LEU A 94 7.75 -12.63 16.74
N LEU A 95 6.81 -11.68 16.60
CA LEU A 95 5.72 -11.52 17.56
C LEU A 95 4.76 -12.71 17.51
N ALA A 96 4.45 -13.22 16.32
CA ALA A 96 3.63 -14.41 16.13
C ALA A 96 4.27 -15.65 16.78
N GLN A 97 5.58 -15.88 16.59
CA GLN A 97 6.31 -16.96 17.25
C GLN A 97 6.21 -16.89 18.78
N LYS A 98 6.49 -15.71 19.37
CA LYS A 98 6.40 -15.52 20.82
C LYS A 98 4.99 -15.74 21.36
N LEU A 99 3.97 -15.34 20.61
CA LEU A 99 2.58 -15.55 20.98
C LEU A 99 2.21 -17.04 20.93
N GLU A 100 2.67 -17.75 19.91
CA GLU A 100 2.46 -19.20 19.76
C GLU A 100 3.12 -19.98 20.90
N MET A 101 4.36 -19.66 21.26
CA MET A 101 5.03 -20.23 22.44
C MET A 101 4.26 -19.98 23.74
N GLN A 102 3.72 -18.78 23.93
CA GLN A 102 2.93 -18.46 25.12
C GLN A 102 1.63 -19.25 25.21
N LEU A 103 1.00 -19.53 24.07
CA LEU A 103 -0.28 -20.25 24.01
C LEU A 103 -0.12 -21.77 24.06
N THR A 104 0.94 -22.31 23.46
CA THR A 104 1.16 -23.76 23.34
C THR A 104 2.16 -24.30 24.37
N GLY A 105 3.02 -23.45 24.94
CA GLY A 105 4.09 -23.86 25.84
C GLY A 105 5.23 -24.63 25.16
N LEU A 106 5.20 -24.78 23.82
CA LEU A 106 6.20 -25.50 23.04
C LEU A 106 7.16 -24.51 22.35
N PRO A 107 8.47 -24.79 22.29
CA PRO A 107 9.41 -23.99 21.51
C PRO A 107 9.07 -24.09 20.02
N THR A 108 9.16 -22.98 19.29
CA THR A 108 8.91 -23.01 17.83
C THR A 108 10.18 -23.45 17.09
N PRO A 109 10.06 -24.17 15.95
CA PRO A 109 11.23 -24.65 15.20
C PRO A 109 12.22 -23.55 14.78
N GLU A 110 11.76 -22.29 14.76
CA GLU A 110 12.52 -21.12 14.34
C GLU A 110 13.26 -20.40 15.50
N ASP A 111 13.12 -20.85 16.75
CA ASP A 111 13.74 -20.23 17.94
C ASP A 111 15.29 -20.16 17.87
N THR A 112 15.91 -21.08 17.14
CA THR A 112 17.38 -21.13 16.97
C THR A 112 17.86 -20.38 15.74
N THR A 113 16.96 -19.86 14.90
CA THR A 113 17.37 -19.16 13.68
C THR A 113 17.83 -17.72 13.97
N PRO A 114 18.96 -17.28 13.41
CA PRO A 114 19.44 -15.92 13.62
C PRO A 114 18.48 -14.91 12.96
N LEU A 115 18.27 -13.76 13.64
CA LEU A 115 17.33 -12.71 13.23
C LEU A 115 17.48 -12.27 11.76
N TRP A 116 18.71 -12.25 11.24
CA TRP A 116 18.98 -11.90 9.84
C TRP A 116 18.41 -12.93 8.85
N GLN A 117 18.54 -14.23 9.14
CA GLN A 117 17.96 -15.27 8.29
C GLN A 117 16.43 -15.25 8.34
N LEU A 118 15.86 -14.97 9.52
CA LEU A 118 14.41 -14.80 9.68
C LEU A 118 13.90 -13.60 8.88
N ALA A 119 14.62 -12.46 8.95
CA ALA A 119 14.31 -11.27 8.16
C ALA A 119 14.38 -11.56 6.66
N HIS A 120 15.45 -12.18 6.16
CA HIS A 120 15.55 -12.54 4.74
C HIS A 120 14.40 -13.45 4.28
N LYS A 121 14.08 -14.51 5.03
CA LYS A 121 12.98 -15.43 4.71
C LYS A 121 11.62 -14.74 4.68
N THR A 122 11.32 -13.90 5.68
CA THR A 122 10.04 -13.19 5.77
C THR A 122 9.88 -12.13 4.68
N LEU A 123 10.96 -11.40 4.37
CA LEU A 123 10.99 -10.46 3.25
C LEU A 123 10.78 -11.16 1.90
N ALA A 124 11.44 -12.29 1.66
CA ALA A 124 11.25 -13.08 0.45
C ALA A 124 9.82 -13.64 0.33
N ALA A 125 9.21 -14.01 1.46
CA ALA A 125 7.81 -14.45 1.49
C ALA A 125 6.85 -13.31 1.16
N GLU A 126 7.06 -12.09 1.68
CA GLU A 126 6.25 -10.92 1.29
C GLU A 126 6.42 -10.54 -0.17
N TRP A 127 7.65 -10.62 -0.69
CA TRP A 127 7.89 -10.41 -2.12
C TRP A 127 7.07 -11.39 -2.98
N ARG A 128 7.04 -12.67 -2.58
CA ARG A 128 6.23 -13.69 -3.27
C ARG A 128 4.72 -13.44 -3.18
N LYS A 129 4.22 -12.92 -2.07
CA LYS A 129 2.80 -12.53 -1.94
C LYS A 129 2.46 -11.36 -2.86
N LEU A 130 3.35 -10.38 -2.95
CA LEU A 130 3.17 -9.24 -3.86
C LEU A 130 3.17 -9.70 -5.32
N THR A 131 4.14 -10.53 -5.74
CA THR A 131 4.17 -11.04 -7.12
C THR A 131 2.97 -11.92 -7.44
N TYR A 132 2.53 -12.76 -6.51
CA TYR A 132 1.30 -13.53 -6.65
C TYR A 132 0.07 -12.61 -6.79
N SER A 133 -0.06 -11.59 -5.94
CA SER A 133 -1.17 -10.64 -6.00
C SER A 133 -1.22 -9.88 -7.33
N ILE A 134 -0.07 -9.43 -7.84
CA ILE A 134 0.03 -8.76 -9.15
C ILE A 134 -0.34 -9.72 -10.28
N LEU A 135 0.14 -10.96 -10.23
CA LEU A 135 -0.16 -11.98 -11.23
C LEU A 135 -1.66 -12.25 -11.34
N TRP A 136 -2.38 -12.28 -10.20
CA TRP A 136 -3.84 -12.47 -10.17
C TRP A 136 -4.64 -11.19 -10.47
N ALA A 137 -4.09 -10.02 -10.17
CA ALA A 137 -4.73 -8.74 -10.51
C ALA A 137 -4.76 -8.49 -12.02
N MET A 138 -3.72 -8.93 -12.77
CA MET A 138 -3.61 -8.74 -14.22
C MET A 138 -4.83 -9.28 -15.01
N PRO A 139 -5.25 -10.56 -14.84
CA PRO A 139 -6.48 -11.06 -15.46
C PRO A 139 -7.73 -10.26 -15.08
N LEU A 140 -7.85 -9.83 -13.81
CA LEU A 140 -9.00 -9.05 -13.34
C LEU A 140 -9.05 -7.67 -14.00
N VAL A 141 -7.91 -7.00 -14.16
CA VAL A 141 -7.81 -5.73 -14.87
C VAL A 141 -8.23 -5.93 -16.34
N ILE A 142 -7.72 -6.95 -17.01
CA ILE A 142 -8.07 -7.27 -18.40
C ILE A 142 -9.58 -7.50 -18.54
N VAL A 143 -10.19 -8.30 -17.65
CA VAL A 143 -11.63 -8.57 -17.63
C VAL A 143 -12.44 -7.29 -17.34
N SER A 144 -11.97 -6.44 -16.43
CA SER A 144 -12.66 -5.18 -16.06
C SER A 144 -12.70 -4.14 -17.19
N LEU A 145 -11.74 -4.19 -18.12
CA LEU A 145 -11.68 -3.31 -19.29
C LEU A 145 -12.66 -3.74 -20.40
N VAL A 146 -13.21 -4.96 -20.33
CA VAL A 146 -14.25 -5.44 -21.25
C VAL A 146 -15.61 -4.95 -20.75
N PRO A 147 -16.28 -4.00 -21.43
CA PRO A 147 -17.53 -3.40 -20.95
C PRO A 147 -18.67 -4.43 -20.77
N VAL A 148 -18.58 -5.55 -21.47
CA VAL A 148 -19.62 -6.60 -21.56
C VAL A 148 -19.74 -7.43 -20.28
N VAL A 149 -18.70 -7.54 -19.45
CA VAL A 149 -18.74 -8.34 -18.21
C VAL A 149 -19.19 -7.50 -17.00
N ASN A 150 -19.18 -6.18 -17.12
CA ASN A 150 -19.59 -5.26 -16.05
C ASN A 150 -21.07 -4.83 -16.14
N TRP A 151 -21.88 -5.53 -16.94
CA TRP A 151 -23.33 -5.34 -16.92
C TRP A 151 -23.87 -5.95 -15.62
N PRO A 152 -24.59 -5.19 -14.77
CA PRO A 152 -24.95 -5.67 -13.46
C PRO A 152 -25.82 -6.93 -13.57
N HIS A 153 -25.55 -7.89 -12.70
CA HIS A 153 -26.33 -9.08 -12.33
C HIS A 153 -27.78 -8.71 -11.86
N ARG A 154 -28.45 -7.73 -12.46
CA ARG A 154 -29.76 -7.23 -12.03
C ARG A 154 -30.94 -8.09 -12.52
N PHE A 155 -30.76 -9.39 -12.81
CA PHE A 155 -31.84 -10.20 -13.42
C PHE A 155 -32.04 -11.64 -12.89
N TYR A 156 -31.57 -11.97 -11.67
CA TYR A 156 -31.91 -13.27 -11.04
C TYR A 156 -32.58 -13.15 -9.65
N GLY A 157 -33.26 -12.04 -9.37
CA GLY A 157 -33.80 -11.75 -8.03
C GLY A 157 -35.33 -11.70 -7.88
N SER A 158 -36.14 -12.18 -8.83
CA SER A 158 -37.60 -11.98 -8.75
C SER A 158 -38.49 -13.15 -9.19
N ARG A 159 -38.01 -14.40 -9.20
CA ARG A 159 -38.85 -15.55 -9.60
C ARG A 159 -39.03 -16.68 -8.57
N PHE A 160 -38.73 -16.45 -7.29
CA PHE A 160 -39.01 -17.43 -6.23
C PHE A 160 -39.79 -16.83 -5.05
N ARG A 161 -40.90 -16.15 -5.35
CA ARG A 161 -42.03 -15.99 -4.42
C ARG A 161 -43.32 -16.14 -5.22
N LEU A 162 -44.18 -17.05 -4.78
CA LEU A 162 -45.50 -17.47 -5.28
C LEU A 162 -45.48 -18.69 -6.21
N GLY A 163 -46.01 -19.79 -5.66
CA GLY A 163 -46.14 -21.13 -6.24
C GLY A 163 -46.11 -22.15 -5.11
#